data_AF-A0A7S3RVW9-F1
#
_entry.id   AF-A0A7S3RVW9-F1
#
_cell.length_a   1.000
_cell.length_b   1.000
_cell.length_c   1.000
_cell.angle_alpha   90.00
_cell.angle_beta   90.00
_cell.angle_gamma   90.00
#
_symmetry.space_group_name_H-M   'P 1'
#
loop_
_entity.id
_entity.type
_entity.pdbx_description
1 polymer ?
#
loop_
_entity_poly.entity_id
_entity_poly.type
_entity_poly.pdbx_seq_one_letter_code
_entity_poly.pdbx_strand_id
1 'polypeptide(L)'
;ETQGNEKMVELILTRAIDSLAANGVTPDRDMWLKQAEEAEKTGFIKTCQAIIKVTIKVGVDEDVKGMKQNWIQDADAAINRNSIECARALYNNAVIHLKNKKGLWLRLAELETKYGTSESLDNVLQRAVTYCPHAEILWLMAAKQKWLRGDVASARRILAEAFSHSKES
;
A
#
# COMPACT_ATOMS: atom_id res chain seq x y z
N GLU A 1 -15.50 11.17 17.08
CA GLU A 1 -16.13 9.89 17.53
C GLU A 1 -16.08 8.75 16.49
N THR A 2 -15.15 8.73 15.52
CA THR A 2 -15.15 7.71 14.43
C THR A 2 -14.28 6.47 14.65
N GLN A 3 -13.34 6.49 15.62
CA GLN A 3 -12.40 5.37 15.81
C GLN A 3 -13.04 4.10 16.39
N GLY A 4 -14.15 4.24 17.15
CA GLY A 4 -14.91 3.07 17.64
C GLY A 4 -15.59 2.31 16.49
N ASN A 5 -15.96 3.02 15.42
CA ASN A 5 -16.62 2.43 14.26
C ASN A 5 -15.64 1.67 13.36
N GLU A 6 -14.39 2.12 13.24
CA GLU A 6 -13.37 1.49 12.38
C GLU A 6 -13.07 0.05 12.77
N LYS A 7 -12.80 -0.19 14.06
CA LYS A 7 -12.55 -1.55 14.58
C LYS A 7 -13.78 -2.44 14.43
N MET A 8 -14.97 -1.86 14.58
CA MET A 8 -16.23 -2.58 14.40
C MET A 8 -16.45 -2.96 12.94
N VAL A 9 -16.16 -2.07 11.99
CA VAL A 9 -16.23 -2.36 10.55
C VAL A 9 -15.26 -3.49 10.17
N GLU A 10 -14.02 -3.46 10.66
CA GLU A 10 -13.06 -4.54 10.42
C GLU A 10 -13.53 -5.88 10.99
N LEU A 11 -14.10 -5.89 12.19
CA LEU A 11 -14.64 -7.09 12.83
C LEU A 11 -15.86 -7.63 12.07
N ILE A 12 -16.78 -6.76 11.63
CA ILE A 12 -17.96 -7.14 10.84
C ILE A 12 -17.52 -7.76 9.51
N LEU A 13 -16.58 -7.13 8.82
CA LEU A 13 -16.08 -7.64 7.53
C LEU A 13 -15.38 -8.99 7.68
N THR A 14 -14.56 -9.17 8.73
CA THR A 14 -13.90 -10.45 9.01
C THR A 14 -14.94 -11.56 9.23
N ARG A 15 -15.94 -11.31 10.08
CA ARG A 15 -17.04 -12.25 10.34
C ARG A 15 -17.87 -12.54 9.09
N ALA A 16 -18.08 -11.55 8.23
CA ALA A 16 -18.80 -11.73 6.98
C ALA A 16 -18.05 -12.68 6.04
N ILE A 17 -16.72 -12.55 5.92
CA ILE A 17 -15.90 -13.46 5.11
C ILE A 17 -15.90 -14.87 5.69
N ASP A 18 -15.73 -15.01 7.01
CA ASP A 18 -15.77 -16.31 7.68
C ASP A 18 -17.14 -17.00 7.49
N SER A 19 -18.23 -16.24 7.61
CA SER A 19 -19.59 -16.75 7.38
C SER A 19 -19.83 -17.13 5.92
N LEU A 20 -19.30 -16.38 4.95
CA LEU A 20 -19.42 -16.70 3.53
C LEU A 20 -18.65 -17.97 3.18
N ALA A 21 -17.43 -18.11 3.70
CA ALA A 21 -16.63 -19.32 3.56
C ALA A 21 -17.31 -20.54 4.19
N ALA A 22 -17.90 -20.39 5.38
CA ALA A 22 -18.66 -21.45 6.06
C ALA A 22 -19.90 -21.89 5.28
N ASN A 23 -20.51 -20.99 4.49
CA ASN A 23 -21.67 -21.28 3.64
C ASN A 23 -21.28 -21.82 2.25
N GLY A 24 -20.00 -22.16 2.02
CA GLY A 24 -19.53 -22.74 0.77
C GLY A 24 -19.42 -21.75 -0.39
N VAL A 25 -19.57 -20.45 -0.14
CA VAL A 25 -19.31 -19.41 -1.13
C VAL A 25 -17.81 -19.11 -1.08
N THR A 26 -17.07 -19.51 -2.12
CA THR A 26 -15.67 -19.08 -2.27
C THR A 26 -15.64 -17.57 -2.44
N PRO A 27 -15.06 -16.81 -1.50
CA PRO A 27 -15.08 -15.36 -1.58
C PRO A 27 -14.25 -14.93 -2.79
N ASP A 28 -14.95 -14.43 -3.81
CA ASP A 28 -14.35 -13.97 -5.05
C ASP A 28 -13.63 -12.63 -4.81
N ARG A 29 -12.33 -12.61 -5.09
CA ARG A 29 -11.48 -11.44 -4.91
C ARG A 29 -11.97 -10.27 -5.77
N ASP A 30 -12.38 -10.53 -7.01
CA ASP A 30 -12.88 -9.49 -7.92
C ASP A 30 -14.14 -8.82 -7.38
N MET A 31 -15.05 -9.59 -6.77
CA MET A 31 -16.25 -9.05 -6.12
C MET A 31 -15.88 -8.10 -4.98
N TRP A 32 -14.95 -8.50 -4.11
CA TRP A 32 -14.53 -7.68 -2.97
C TRP A 32 -13.81 -6.40 -3.38
N LEU A 33 -12.97 -6.46 -4.42
CA LEU A 33 -12.34 -5.26 -4.97
C LEU A 33 -13.37 -4.29 -5.53
N LYS A 34 -14.39 -4.78 -6.24
CA LYS A 34 -15.49 -3.92 -6.71
C LYS A 34 -16.24 -3.26 -5.55
N GLN A 35 -16.48 -3.98 -4.46
CA GLN A 35 -17.11 -3.41 -3.26
C GLN A 35 -16.23 -2.33 -2.61
N ALA A 36 -14.91 -2.52 -2.59
CA ALA A 36 -13.98 -1.50 -2.11
C ALA A 36 -13.99 -0.24 -3.00
N GLU A 37 -13.97 -0.42 -4.32
CA GLU A 37 -14.06 0.68 -5.29
C GLU A 37 -15.39 1.46 -5.15
N GLU A 38 -16.49 0.77 -4.90
CA GLU A 38 -17.81 1.39 -4.69
C GLU A 38 -17.89 2.15 -3.35
N ALA A 39 -17.28 1.60 -2.30
CA ALA A 39 -17.12 2.31 -1.02
C ALA A 39 -16.27 3.58 -1.17
N GLU A 40 -15.23 3.57 -2.01
CA GLU A 40 -14.46 4.77 -2.34
C GLU A 40 -15.33 5.80 -3.09
N LYS A 41 -16.05 5.39 -4.14
CA LYS A 41 -16.92 6.29 -4.93
C LYS A 41 -18.01 6.97 -4.12
N THR A 42 -18.50 6.29 -3.09
CA THR A 42 -19.51 6.81 -2.16
C THR A 42 -18.91 7.67 -1.04
N GLY A 43 -17.57 7.81 -0.97
CA GLY A 43 -16.85 8.62 0.01
C GLY A 43 -16.49 7.89 1.30
N PHE A 44 -16.82 6.61 1.44
CA PHE A 44 -16.48 5.79 2.60
C PHE A 44 -15.08 5.16 2.49
N ILE A 45 -14.05 6.02 2.45
CA ILE A 45 -12.64 5.61 2.26
C ILE A 45 -12.18 4.61 3.32
N LYS A 46 -12.61 4.78 4.58
CA LYS A 46 -12.24 3.86 5.67
C LYS A 46 -12.83 2.46 5.49
N THR A 47 -14.05 2.38 4.97
CA THR A 47 -14.69 1.10 4.63
C THR A 47 -13.95 0.44 3.48
N CYS A 48 -13.57 1.19 2.43
CA CYS A 48 -12.71 0.68 1.35
C CYS A 48 -11.40 0.10 1.91
N GLN A 49 -10.70 0.84 2.76
CA GLN A 49 -9.45 0.37 3.38
C GLN A 49 -9.64 -0.90 4.21
N ALA A 50 -10.73 -0.99 4.98
CA ALA A 50 -11.06 -2.16 5.77
C ALA A 50 -11.38 -3.38 4.88
N ILE A 51 -12.17 -3.21 3.82
CA ILE A 51 -12.48 -4.27 2.85
C ILE A 51 -11.17 -4.82 2.28
N ILE A 52 -10.32 -3.95 1.72
CA ILE A 52 -9.03 -4.35 1.14
C ILE A 52 -8.15 -5.08 2.15
N LYS A 53 -8.07 -4.58 3.39
CA LYS A 53 -7.23 -5.19 4.43
C LYS A 53 -7.62 -6.64 4.72
N VAL A 54 -8.92 -6.95 4.75
CA VAL A 54 -9.40 -8.31 5.02
C VAL A 54 -9.31 -9.17 3.75
N THR A 55 -9.53 -8.59 2.57
CA THR A 55 -9.66 -9.35 1.32
C THR A 55 -8.35 -9.57 0.58
N ILE A 56 -7.28 -8.82 0.90
CA ILE A 56 -5.98 -8.92 0.20
C ILE A 56 -5.31 -10.30 0.29
N LYS A 57 -5.70 -11.14 1.24
CA LYS A 57 -5.21 -12.52 1.39
C LYS A 57 -6.15 -13.57 0.78
N VAL A 58 -7.34 -13.18 0.37
CA VAL A 58 -8.33 -14.09 -0.19
C VAL A 58 -8.00 -14.39 -1.65
N GLY A 59 -7.90 -15.67 -2.01
CA GLY A 59 -7.70 -16.10 -3.40
C GLY A 59 -6.35 -15.66 -3.98
N VAL A 60 -5.30 -15.59 -3.16
CA VAL A 60 -3.95 -15.24 -3.61
C VAL A 60 -3.07 -16.49 -3.57
N ASP A 61 -2.17 -16.63 -4.55
CA ASP A 61 -1.17 -17.70 -4.60
C ASP A 61 -0.43 -17.81 -3.26
N GLU A 62 -0.07 -19.03 -2.86
CA GLU A 62 0.75 -19.26 -1.65
C GLU A 62 2.20 -18.76 -1.84
N ASP A 63 2.65 -18.65 -3.10
CA ASP A 63 3.97 -18.15 -3.45
C ASP A 63 4.06 -16.62 -3.37
N VAL A 64 5.08 -16.12 -2.67
CA VAL A 64 5.39 -14.68 -2.55
C VAL A 64 5.46 -13.96 -3.90
N LYS A 65 5.92 -14.66 -4.96
CA LYS A 65 6.01 -14.09 -6.31
C LYS A 65 4.62 -13.89 -6.93
N GLY A 66 3.74 -14.88 -6.81
CA GLY A 66 2.34 -14.80 -7.25
C GLY A 66 1.57 -13.74 -6.47
N MET A 67 1.70 -13.75 -5.13
CA MET A 67 1.12 -12.71 -4.26
C MET A 67 1.47 -11.30 -4.71
N LYS A 68 2.77 -11.03 -4.92
CA LYS A 68 3.24 -9.73 -5.38
C LYS A 68 2.63 -9.36 -6.73
N GLN A 69 2.61 -10.28 -7.69
CA GLN A 69 2.05 -10.03 -9.02
C GLN A 69 0.57 -9.69 -8.93
N ASN A 70 -0.21 -10.48 -8.19
CA ASN A 70 -1.64 -10.28 -8.08
C ASN A 70 -1.97 -8.96 -7.38
N TRP A 71 -1.24 -8.56 -6.33
CA TRP A 71 -1.48 -7.27 -5.67
C TRP A 71 -1.11 -6.08 -6.55
N ILE A 72 -0.07 -6.20 -7.39
CA ILE A 72 0.29 -5.16 -8.35
C ILE A 72 -0.78 -5.04 -9.44
N GLN A 73 -1.25 -6.17 -9.97
CA GLN A 73 -2.29 -6.19 -11.01
C GLN A 73 -3.59 -5.57 -10.49
N ASP A 74 -4.02 -5.92 -9.28
CA ASP A 74 -5.21 -5.31 -8.66
C ASP A 74 -5.07 -3.80 -8.47
N ALA A 75 -3.92 -3.35 -7.96
CA ALA A 75 -3.70 -1.93 -7.73
C ALA A 75 -3.65 -1.17 -9.05
N ASP A 76 -2.97 -1.69 -10.07
CA ASP A 76 -2.93 -1.11 -11.42
C ASP A 76 -4.35 -1.09 -12.04
N ALA A 77 -5.16 -2.13 -11.83
CA ALA A 77 -6.56 -2.17 -12.26
C ALA A 77 -7.43 -1.11 -11.54
N ALA A 78 -7.27 -0.94 -10.24
CA ALA A 78 -7.97 0.09 -9.46
C ALA A 78 -7.58 1.50 -9.94
N ILE A 79 -6.29 1.75 -10.22
CA ILE A 79 -5.83 3.02 -10.81
C ILE A 79 -6.50 3.26 -12.18
N ASN A 80 -6.54 2.24 -13.05
CA ASN A 80 -7.18 2.35 -14.36
C ASN A 80 -8.69 2.62 -14.27
N ARG A 81 -9.34 2.21 -13.18
CA ARG A 81 -10.75 2.49 -12.88
C ARG A 81 -10.96 3.81 -12.13
N ASN A 82 -9.89 4.58 -11.93
CA ASN A 82 -9.90 5.87 -11.24
C ASN A 82 -10.26 5.77 -9.74
N SER A 83 -9.98 4.62 -9.12
CA SER A 83 -10.13 4.32 -7.69
C SER A 83 -8.77 4.35 -7.00
N ILE A 84 -8.33 5.57 -6.67
CA ILE A 84 -6.97 5.84 -6.18
C ILE A 84 -6.81 5.44 -4.71
N GLU A 85 -7.82 5.68 -3.88
CA GLU A 85 -7.78 5.28 -2.46
C GLU A 85 -7.76 3.75 -2.32
N CYS A 86 -8.49 3.03 -3.18
CA CYS A 86 -8.45 1.58 -3.27
C CYS A 86 -7.04 1.09 -3.64
N ALA A 87 -6.43 1.67 -4.68
CA ALA A 87 -5.05 1.35 -5.08
C ALA A 87 -4.04 1.65 -3.96
N ARG A 88 -4.20 2.78 -3.27
CA ARG A 88 -3.37 3.17 -2.11
C ARG A 88 -3.54 2.16 -0.97
N ALA A 89 -4.75 1.72 -0.67
CA ALA A 89 -5.02 0.71 0.34
C ALA A 89 -4.38 -0.64 -0.02
N LEU A 90 -4.48 -1.05 -1.29
CA LEU A 90 -3.87 -2.29 -1.81
C LEU A 90 -2.36 -2.26 -1.62
N TYR A 91 -1.68 -1.21 -2.09
CA TYR A 91 -0.22 -1.12 -1.94
C TYR A 91 0.21 -0.98 -0.47
N ASN A 92 -0.51 -0.24 0.37
CA ASN A 92 -0.19 -0.12 1.79
C ASN A 92 -0.26 -1.47 2.51
N ASN A 93 -1.29 -2.27 2.23
CA ASN A 93 -1.41 -3.62 2.79
C ASN A 93 -0.35 -4.56 2.18
N ALA A 94 -0.08 -4.46 0.88
CA ALA A 94 0.94 -5.24 0.21
C ALA A 94 2.34 -5.02 0.81
N VAL A 95 2.73 -3.77 1.08
CA VAL A 95 4.04 -3.48 1.71
C VAL A 95 4.10 -3.90 3.17
N ILE A 96 2.97 -3.99 3.89
CA ILE A 96 2.93 -4.52 5.26
C ILE A 96 3.21 -6.03 5.25
N HIS A 97 2.70 -6.76 4.26
CA HIS A 97 2.94 -8.18 4.11
C HIS A 97 4.32 -8.50 3.51
N LEU A 98 4.76 -7.73 2.50
CA LEU A 98 6.00 -7.96 1.75
C LEU A 98 6.96 -6.77 1.87
N LYS A 99 7.36 -6.47 3.11
CA LYS A 99 8.20 -5.31 3.49
C LYS A 99 9.56 -5.27 2.78
N ASN A 100 10.12 -6.42 2.44
CA ASN A 100 11.45 -6.56 1.83
C ASN A 100 11.46 -6.41 0.30
N LYS A 101 10.31 -6.18 -0.34
CA LYS A 101 10.22 -6.07 -1.81
C LYS A 101 10.22 -4.62 -2.26
N LYS A 102 11.39 -4.13 -2.69
CA LYS A 102 11.56 -2.77 -3.26
C LYS A 102 10.55 -2.40 -4.35
N GLY A 103 10.13 -3.38 -5.17
CA GLY A 103 9.19 -3.14 -6.27
C GLY A 103 7.80 -2.67 -5.82
N LEU A 104 7.32 -3.10 -4.65
CA LEU A 104 6.04 -2.64 -4.10
C LEU A 104 6.15 -1.22 -3.57
N TRP A 105 7.25 -0.92 -2.86
CA TRP A 105 7.55 0.42 -2.38
C TRP A 105 7.71 1.45 -3.50
N LEU A 106 8.36 1.07 -4.60
CA LEU A 106 8.49 1.92 -5.78
C LEU A 106 7.13 2.27 -6.37
N ARG A 107 6.25 1.28 -6.55
CA ARG A 107 4.91 1.52 -7.09
C ARG A 107 4.04 2.36 -6.14
N LEU A 108 4.14 2.14 -4.83
CA LEU A 108 3.47 2.98 -3.84
C LEU A 108 3.99 4.43 -3.89
N ALA A 109 5.31 4.63 -3.98
CA ALA A 109 5.90 5.97 -4.09
C ALA A 109 5.51 6.66 -5.41
N GLU A 110 5.46 5.93 -6.53
CA GLU A 110 4.97 6.44 -7.81
C GLU A 110 3.49 6.86 -7.74
N LEU A 111 2.65 6.07 -7.06
CA LEU A 111 1.25 6.40 -6.82
C LEU A 111 1.13 7.71 -6.01
N GLU A 112 1.84 7.83 -4.89
CA GLU A 112 1.82 9.04 -4.06
C GLU A 112 2.42 10.26 -4.77
N THR A 113 3.38 10.05 -5.68
CA THR A 113 3.93 11.15 -6.49
C THR A 113 2.90 11.71 -7.47
N LYS A 114 2.02 10.85 -8.02
CA LYS A 114 1.01 11.25 -9.02
C LYS A 114 -0.28 11.78 -8.39
N TYR A 115 -0.76 11.12 -7.34
CA TYR A 115 -2.09 11.37 -6.76
C TYR A 115 -2.07 11.66 -5.26
N GLY A 116 -0.91 11.61 -4.63
CA GLY A 116 -0.73 11.83 -3.21
C GLY A 116 -0.34 13.26 -2.87
N THR A 117 -0.01 13.43 -1.60
CA THR A 117 0.56 14.67 -1.07
C THR A 117 2.06 14.51 -0.87
N SER A 118 2.76 15.63 -0.77
CA SER A 118 4.20 15.59 -0.47
C SER A 118 4.49 14.93 0.88
N GLU A 119 3.57 15.02 1.85
CA GLU A 119 3.70 14.41 3.17
C GLU A 119 3.44 12.89 3.14
N SER A 120 2.42 12.43 2.39
CA SER A 120 2.18 10.99 2.23
C SER A 120 3.35 10.31 1.53
N LEU A 121 3.92 10.95 0.50
CA LEU A 121 5.11 10.46 -0.18
C LEU A 121 6.33 10.39 0.76
N ASP A 122 6.55 11.40 1.60
CA ASP A 122 7.64 11.42 2.60
C ASP A 122 7.50 10.24 3.57
N ASN A 123 6.30 10.04 4.12
CA ASN A 123 6.01 8.95 5.04
C ASN A 123 6.22 7.57 4.40
N VAL A 124 5.81 7.40 3.14
CA VAL A 124 6.06 6.16 2.38
C VAL A 124 7.55 5.95 2.18
N LEU A 125 8.28 6.96 1.74
CA LEU A 125 9.71 6.86 1.45
C LEU A 125 10.55 6.60 2.71
N GLN A 126 10.23 7.26 3.83
CA GLN A 126 10.87 6.99 5.12
C GLN A 126 10.69 5.52 5.54
N ARG A 127 9.47 4.99 5.47
CA ARG A 127 9.23 3.57 5.74
C ARG A 127 9.97 2.67 4.76
N ALA A 128 9.98 3.03 3.49
CA ALA A 128 10.60 2.25 2.42
C ALA A 128 12.11 2.10 2.66
N VAL A 129 12.81 3.17 3.03
CA VAL A 129 14.26 3.12 3.30
C VAL A 129 14.59 2.33 4.58
N THR A 130 13.72 2.37 5.60
CA THR A 130 13.89 1.54 6.81
C THR A 130 13.76 0.04 6.52
N TYR A 131 12.80 -0.36 5.67
CA TYR A 131 12.57 -1.77 5.37
C TYR A 131 13.39 -2.31 4.19
N CYS A 132 13.85 -1.44 3.30
CA CYS A 132 14.66 -1.77 2.13
C CYS A 132 15.92 -0.88 2.06
N PRO A 133 16.86 -1.01 3.01
CA PRO A 133 18.04 -0.14 3.07
C PRO A 133 18.95 -0.27 1.84
N HIS A 134 19.03 -1.46 1.22
CA HIS A 134 19.84 -1.70 0.02
C HIS A 134 19.23 -1.15 -1.29
N ALA A 135 18.02 -0.60 -1.23
CA ALA A 135 17.36 -0.08 -2.42
C ALA A 135 17.74 1.39 -2.63
N GLU A 136 18.91 1.62 -3.24
CA GLU A 136 19.44 2.97 -3.53
C GLU A 136 18.43 3.88 -4.22
N ILE A 137 17.63 3.32 -5.13
CA ILE A 137 16.60 4.07 -5.85
C ILE A 137 15.55 4.71 -4.91
N LEU A 138 15.19 4.06 -3.79
CA LEU A 138 14.25 4.60 -2.82
C LEU A 138 14.87 5.76 -2.03
N TRP A 139 16.15 5.65 -1.69
CA TRP A 139 16.92 6.72 -1.06
C TRP A 139 17.06 7.95 -1.97
N LEU A 140 17.34 7.73 -3.26
CA LEU A 140 17.42 8.80 -4.26
C LEU A 140 16.07 9.51 -4.42
N MET A 141 14.96 8.76 -4.42
CA MET A 141 13.61 9.34 -4.46
C MET A 141 13.33 10.18 -3.20
N ALA A 142 13.69 9.68 -2.02
CA ALA A 142 13.52 10.40 -0.75
C ALA A 142 14.32 11.72 -0.72
N ALA A 143 15.58 11.67 -1.13
CA ALA A 143 16.44 12.85 -1.21
C ALA A 143 15.91 13.86 -2.24
N LYS A 144 15.49 13.39 -3.43
CA LYS A 144 14.89 14.24 -4.47
C LYS A 144 13.62 14.93 -3.97
N GLN A 145 12.76 14.23 -3.25
CA GLN A 145 11.53 14.80 -2.70
C GLN A 145 11.82 15.92 -1.70
N LYS A 146 12.76 15.72 -0.76
CA LYS A 146 13.19 16.77 0.17
C LYS A 146 13.82 17.96 -0.54
N TRP A 147 14.64 17.70 -1.56
CA TRP A 147 15.25 18.75 -2.37
C TRP A 147 14.22 19.61 -3.09
N LEU A 148 13.20 19.00 -3.71
CA LEU A 148 12.12 19.72 -4.38
C LEU A 148 11.31 20.61 -3.42
N ARG A 149 11.26 20.26 -2.13
CA ARG A 149 10.66 21.10 -1.08
C ARG A 149 11.56 22.23 -0.59
N GLY A 150 12.78 22.36 -1.12
CA GLY A 150 13.77 23.34 -0.69
C GLY A 150 14.59 22.92 0.54
N ASP A 151 14.37 21.71 1.07
CA ASP A 151 15.13 21.20 2.22
C ASP A 151 16.37 20.42 1.76
N VAL A 152 17.36 21.19 1.34
CA VAL A 152 18.66 20.69 0.84
C VAL A 152 19.47 20.02 1.96
N ALA A 153 19.27 20.43 3.22
CA ALA A 153 19.98 19.86 4.36
C ALA A 153 19.50 18.43 4.63
N SER A 154 18.18 18.22 4.70
CA SER A 154 17.60 16.89 4.86
C SER A 154 17.92 15.98 3.68
N ALA A 155 17.88 16.49 2.45
CA ALA A 155 18.25 15.71 1.26
C ALA A 155 19.69 15.17 1.35
N ARG A 156 20.64 16.01 1.79
CA ARG A 156 22.03 15.58 2.00
C ARG A 156 22.17 14.56 3.11
N ARG A 157 21.43 14.72 4.22
CA ARG A 157 21.44 13.74 5.33
C ARG A 157 20.94 12.37 4.87
N ILE A 158 19.84 12.33 4.12
CA ILE A 158 19.27 11.10 3.55
C ILE A 158 20.27 10.40 2.62
N LEU A 159 20.98 11.15 1.77
CA LEU A 159 22.02 10.56 0.91
C LEU A 159 23.21 10.03 1.73
N ALA A 160 23.64 10.74 2.77
CA ALA A 160 24.70 10.27 3.66
C ALA A 160 24.31 8.97 4.38
N GLU A 161 23.07 8.86 4.86
CA GLU A 161 22.53 7.62 5.43
C GLU A 161 22.50 6.49 4.40
N ALA A 162 22.07 6.78 3.16
CA ALA A 162 22.09 5.81 2.07
C ALA A 162 23.50 5.27 1.79
N PHE A 163 24.51 6.15 1.77
CA PHE A 163 25.92 5.76 1.57
C PHE A 163 26.47 4.89 2.70
N SER A 164 26.03 5.11 3.94
CA SER A 164 26.42 4.25 5.07
C SER A 164 25.88 2.84 4.88
N HIS A 165 24.60 2.71 4.52
CA HIS A 165 23.97 1.42 4.28
C HIS A 165 24.47 0.70 3.02
N SER A 166 24.90 1.43 1.99
CA SER A 166 25.46 0.82 0.77
C SER A 166 26.88 0.27 0.96
N LYS A 167 27.66 0.82 1.90
CA LYS A 167 29.03 0.37 2.20
C LYS A 167 29.10 -0.90 3.06
N GLU A 168 28.02 -1.26 3.73
CA GLU A 168 27.92 -2.47 4.57
C GLU A 168 27.49 -3.73 3.79
N SER A 169 27.37 -3.65 2.46
CA SER A 169 27.10 -4.78 1.53
C SER A 169 28.27 -5.05 0.61
#